data_AF-N9DBS8-F1
#
_entry.id   AF-N9DBS8-F1
#
_cell.length_a   1.000
_cell.length_b   1.000
_cell.length_c   1.000
_cell.angle_alpha   90.00
_cell.angle_beta   90.00
_cell.angle_gamma   90.00
#
_symmetry.space_group_name_H-M   'P 1'
#
loop_
_entity.id
_entity.type
_entity.pdbx_description
1 polymer ?
#
loop_
_entity_poly.entity_id
_entity_poly.type
_entity_poly.pdbx_seq_one_letter_code
_entity_poly.pdbx_strand_id
1 'polypeptide(L)'
;MKYLSLGAALASVLILAGCATTPQKPKTFDQLGQFATYPLNNQIYRISFKADPNMSYGTAEEITLVKAAQTTIQNGFRYFKVMDDPSNQTQKPPRQAVVYSSPNYYPYGYYRRYPGFWPDPFYDSPRVVNIDPVEVSYSIECYKDQKTASKDAFDASLILQSLGKKYGLSPSGAVLLPQPVNAQPAGSSNNKN
;
A
#
# COMPACT_ATOMS: atom_id res chain seq x y z
N MET A 1 -50.25 -23.64 19.65
CA MET A 1 -49.11 -23.65 18.70
C MET A 1 -48.82 -22.25 18.16
N LYS A 2 -48.45 -21.30 19.03
CA LYS A 2 -48.22 -19.88 18.65
C LYS A 2 -46.85 -19.36 19.08
N TYR A 3 -46.24 -19.99 20.08
CA TYR A 3 -44.89 -19.72 20.57
C TYR A 3 -43.78 -20.38 19.73
N LEU A 4 -44.11 -21.42 18.97
CA LEU A 4 -43.17 -22.11 18.08
C LEU A 4 -42.77 -21.22 16.88
N SER A 5 -43.74 -20.47 16.35
CA SER A 5 -43.56 -19.53 15.24
C SER A 5 -42.70 -18.32 15.65
N LEU A 6 -42.79 -17.91 16.93
CA LEU A 6 -42.04 -16.78 17.48
C LEU A 6 -40.56 -17.13 17.71
N GLY A 7 -40.26 -18.37 18.09
CA GLY A 7 -38.89 -18.86 18.24
C GLY A 7 -38.14 -18.99 16.91
N ALA A 8 -38.83 -19.41 15.84
CA ALA A 8 -38.23 -19.52 14.50
C ALA A 8 -37.87 -18.15 13.89
N ALA A 9 -38.64 -17.10 14.21
CA ALA A 9 -38.36 -15.74 13.74
C ALA A 9 -37.20 -15.07 14.48
N LEU A 10 -36.96 -15.44 15.75
CA LEU A 10 -35.85 -14.89 16.53
C LEU A 10 -34.50 -15.50 16.14
N ALA A 11 -34.50 -16.79 15.75
CA ALA A 11 -33.30 -17.50 15.30
C ALA A 11 -32.76 -16.99 13.96
N SER A 12 -33.62 -16.54 13.05
CA SER A 12 -33.20 -16.04 11.73
C SER A 12 -32.51 -14.68 11.77
N VAL A 13 -32.80 -13.82 12.76
CA VAL A 13 -32.15 -12.49 12.90
C VAL A 13 -30.68 -12.60 13.32
N LEU A 14 -30.30 -13.63 14.09
CA LEU A 14 -28.92 -13.83 14.57
C LEU A 14 -27.95 -14.27 13.46
N ILE A 15 -28.45 -14.90 12.39
CA ILE A 15 -27.61 -15.42 11.29
C ILE A 15 -27.24 -14.31 10.29
N LEU A 16 -28.05 -13.24 10.18
CA LEU A 16 -27.77 -12.12 9.26
C LEU A 16 -26.75 -11.10 9.81
N ALA A 17 -26.46 -11.11 11.11
CA ALA A 17 -25.53 -10.17 11.72
C ALA A 17 -24.04 -10.50 11.50
N GLY A 18 -23.72 -11.67 10.90
CA GLY A 18 -22.35 -12.18 10.78
C GLY A 18 -21.59 -11.89 9.47
N CYS A 19 -22.24 -11.39 8.41
CA CYS A 19 -21.59 -11.27 7.10
C CYS A 19 -20.96 -9.90 6.78
N ALA A 20 -21.02 -8.92 7.68
CA ALA A 20 -20.61 -7.55 7.35
C ALA A 20 -19.20 -7.13 7.80
N THR A 21 -18.46 -7.98 8.52
CA THR A 21 -17.10 -7.65 9.01
C THR A 21 -16.07 -8.60 8.43
N THR A 22 -15.67 -8.37 7.18
CA THR A 22 -14.43 -8.95 6.65
C THR A 22 -13.24 -8.19 7.25
N PRO A 23 -12.39 -8.83 8.07
CA PRO A 23 -11.16 -8.19 8.54
C PRO A 23 -10.26 -7.94 7.34
N GLN A 24 -9.97 -6.67 7.04
CA GLN A 24 -8.95 -6.36 6.05
C GLN A 24 -7.60 -6.81 6.62
N LYS A 25 -7.01 -7.84 6.01
CA LYS A 25 -5.65 -8.25 6.36
C LYS A 25 -4.71 -7.07 6.08
N PRO A 26 -3.80 -6.72 7.00
CA PRO A 26 -2.81 -5.70 6.72
C PRO A 26 -1.98 -6.12 5.51
N LYS A 27 -1.86 -5.23 4.53
CA LYS A 27 -1.02 -5.46 3.35
C LYS A 27 0.44 -5.63 3.81
N THR A 28 1.11 -6.65 3.32
CA THR A 28 2.56 -6.82 3.56
C THR A 28 3.36 -5.87 2.67
N PHE A 29 4.65 -5.68 2.97
CA PHE A 29 5.52 -4.79 2.20
C PHE A 29 5.49 -5.05 0.69
N ASP A 30 5.60 -6.33 0.29
CA ASP A 30 5.57 -6.72 -1.13
C ASP A 30 4.19 -6.56 -1.79
N GLN A 31 3.13 -6.26 -1.03
CA GLN A 31 1.76 -6.01 -1.53
C GLN A 31 1.43 -4.51 -1.62
N LEU A 32 2.37 -3.61 -1.30
CA LEU A 32 2.17 -2.16 -1.39
C LEU A 32 2.25 -1.64 -2.84
N GLY A 33 2.76 -2.45 -3.76
CA GLY A 33 2.92 -2.13 -5.17
C GLY A 33 3.74 -3.21 -5.88
N GLN A 34 4.33 -2.88 -7.03
CA GLN A 34 5.20 -3.79 -7.76
C GLN A 34 6.66 -3.35 -7.63
N PHE A 35 7.50 -4.23 -7.09
CA PHE A 35 8.94 -4.03 -7.04
C PHE A 35 9.61 -4.79 -8.18
N ALA A 36 10.61 -4.17 -8.79
CA ALA A 36 11.55 -4.86 -9.65
C ALA A 36 12.98 -4.43 -9.30
N THR A 37 13.88 -5.40 -9.26
CA THR A 37 15.28 -5.21 -8.89
C THR A 37 16.17 -5.87 -9.94
N TYR A 38 17.07 -5.08 -10.53
CA TYR A 38 17.96 -5.53 -11.60
C TYR A 38 19.41 -5.27 -11.19
N PRO A 39 20.28 -6.29 -11.17
CA PRO A 39 21.72 -6.06 -11.04
C PRO A 39 22.23 -5.40 -12.33
N LEU A 40 22.82 -4.22 -12.21
CA LEU A 40 23.51 -3.54 -13.33
C LEU A 40 25.00 -3.87 -13.35
N ASN A 41 25.58 -4.14 -12.18
CA ASN A 41 26.97 -4.57 -11.99
C ASN A 41 27.08 -5.35 -10.66
N ASN A 42 28.25 -5.88 -10.31
CA ASN A 42 28.49 -6.62 -9.07
C ASN A 42 28.12 -5.83 -7.80
N GLN A 43 28.19 -4.50 -7.86
CA GLN A 43 27.89 -3.60 -6.74
C GLN A 43 26.79 -2.59 -7.06
N ILE A 44 26.27 -2.57 -8.29
CA ILE A 44 25.28 -1.57 -8.73
C ILE A 44 23.97 -2.27 -9.02
N TYR A 45 22.89 -1.80 -8.40
CA TYR A 45 21.56 -2.37 -8.54
C TYR A 45 20.56 -1.27 -8.92
N ARG A 46 19.68 -1.54 -9.87
CA ARG A 46 18.53 -0.70 -10.19
C ARG A 46 17.30 -1.26 -9.48
N ILE A 47 16.67 -0.45 -8.65
CA ILE A 47 15.42 -0.77 -7.96
C ILE A 47 14.35 0.12 -8.53
N SER A 48 13.24 -0.46 -8.97
CA SER A 48 12.07 0.27 -9.45
C SER A 48 10.86 -0.14 -8.62
N PHE A 49 10.06 0.84 -8.26
CA PHE A 49 8.81 0.66 -7.56
C PHE A 49 7.69 1.34 -8.34
N LYS A 50 6.65 0.57 -8.61
CA LYS A 50 5.40 1.04 -9.19
C LYS A 50 4.34 1.01 -8.11
N ALA A 51 3.90 2.19 -7.71
CA ALA A 51 2.99 2.39 -6.61
C ALA A 51 1.54 2.10 -7.01
N ASP A 52 0.71 1.72 -6.03
CA ASP A 52 -0.74 1.69 -6.20
C ASP A 52 -1.27 3.09 -6.58
N PRO A 53 -2.36 3.21 -7.38
CA PRO A 53 -2.84 4.49 -7.91
C PRO A 53 -3.16 5.58 -6.87
N ASN A 54 -3.40 5.21 -5.61
CA ASN A 54 -3.75 6.12 -4.53
C ASN A 54 -2.56 6.51 -3.63
N MET A 55 -1.32 6.16 -4.01
CA MET A 55 -0.13 6.43 -3.22
C MET A 55 0.56 7.73 -3.66
N SER A 56 1.02 8.53 -2.68
CA SER A 56 1.77 9.75 -2.96
C SER A 56 3.21 9.45 -3.40
N TYR A 57 3.79 10.37 -4.19
CA TYR A 57 5.18 10.27 -4.65
C TYR A 57 6.18 10.19 -3.50
N GLY A 58 6.07 11.04 -2.48
CA GLY A 58 6.97 10.97 -1.31
C GLY A 58 6.89 9.64 -0.56
N THR A 59 5.70 9.01 -0.51
CA THR A 59 5.56 7.67 0.07
C THR A 59 6.21 6.59 -0.82
N ALA A 60 6.08 6.71 -2.13
CA ALA A 60 6.71 5.80 -3.09
C ALA A 60 8.24 5.91 -3.03
N GLU A 61 8.80 7.11 -2.90
CA GLU A 61 10.24 7.33 -2.70
C GLU A 61 10.74 6.68 -1.41
N GLU A 62 10.03 6.89 -0.30
CA GLU A 62 10.37 6.29 1.00
C GLU A 62 10.36 4.75 0.92
N ILE A 63 9.33 4.15 0.30
CA ILE A 63 9.22 2.71 0.09
C ILE A 63 10.36 2.18 -0.80
N THR A 64 10.71 2.91 -1.86
CA THR A 64 11.79 2.53 -2.77
C THR A 64 13.15 2.57 -2.06
N LEU A 65 13.38 3.58 -1.21
CA LEU A 65 14.57 3.70 -0.38
C LEU A 65 14.67 2.53 0.63
N VAL A 66 13.55 2.14 1.23
CA VAL A 66 13.48 0.98 2.12
C VAL A 66 13.78 -0.31 1.35
N LYS A 67 13.26 -0.47 0.13
CA LYS A 67 13.59 -1.62 -0.73
C LYS A 67 15.07 -1.64 -1.11
N ALA A 68 15.67 -0.47 -1.33
CA ALA A 68 17.11 -0.34 -1.58
C ALA A 68 17.95 -0.84 -0.40
N ALA A 69 17.60 -0.40 0.81
CA ALA A 69 18.24 -0.88 2.02
C ALA A 69 18.07 -2.40 2.21
N GLN A 70 16.87 -2.93 1.98
CA GLN A 70 16.60 -4.37 2.02
C GLN A 70 17.50 -5.13 1.03
N THR A 71 17.55 -4.67 -0.22
CA THR A 71 18.37 -5.28 -1.29
C THR A 71 19.87 -5.24 -0.95
N THR A 72 20.33 -4.16 -0.33
CA THR A 72 21.73 -3.99 0.08
C THR A 72 22.14 -5.07 1.09
N ILE A 73 21.34 -5.27 2.15
CA ILE A 73 21.63 -6.28 3.18
C ILE A 73 21.49 -7.70 2.61
N GLN A 74 20.46 -7.95 1.80
CA GLN A 74 20.24 -9.27 1.19
C GLN A 74 21.40 -9.72 0.29
N ASN A 75 22.09 -8.78 -0.37
CA ASN A 75 23.27 -9.06 -1.18
C ASN A 75 24.59 -9.05 -0.38
N GLY A 76 24.53 -8.95 0.96
CA GLY A 76 25.71 -9.00 1.83
C GLY A 76 26.51 -7.70 1.92
N PHE A 77 25.89 -6.58 1.58
CA PHE A 77 26.45 -5.23 1.75
C PHE A 77 25.83 -4.55 2.99
N ARG A 78 26.45 -3.46 3.44
CA ARG A 78 25.98 -2.69 4.61
C ARG A 78 25.64 -1.25 4.28
N TYR A 79 26.39 -0.65 3.35
CA TYR A 79 26.22 0.73 2.95
C TYR A 79 25.79 0.81 1.49
N PHE A 80 25.01 1.82 1.13
CA PHE A 80 24.72 2.11 -0.27
C PHE A 80 24.60 3.60 -0.52
N LYS A 81 24.91 4.02 -1.74
CA LYS A 81 24.72 5.38 -2.23
C LYS A 81 23.66 5.36 -3.33
N VAL A 82 22.71 6.29 -3.28
CA VAL A 82 21.79 6.52 -4.40
C VAL A 82 22.53 7.35 -5.45
N MET A 83 22.60 6.83 -6.67
CA MET A 83 23.17 7.52 -7.82
C MET A 83 22.13 8.44 -8.44
N ASP A 84 22.56 9.63 -8.86
CA ASP A 84 21.72 10.53 -9.64
C ASP A 84 21.43 9.89 -11.00
N ASP A 85 20.18 9.47 -11.20
CA ASP A 85 19.67 9.08 -12.50
C ASP A 85 18.86 10.27 -13.06
N PRO A 86 19.24 10.85 -14.22
CA PRO A 86 18.49 11.94 -14.83
C PRO A 86 17.03 11.56 -15.13
N SER A 87 16.72 10.26 -15.24
CA SER A 87 15.33 9.79 -15.38
C SER A 87 14.48 10.02 -14.13
N ASN A 88 15.07 10.13 -12.93
CA ASN A 88 14.34 10.50 -11.70
C ASN A 88 14.13 12.00 -11.55
N GLN A 89 15.05 12.82 -12.08
CA GLN A 89 14.94 14.27 -11.96
C GLN A 89 13.77 14.83 -12.77
N THR A 90 13.34 14.10 -13.81
CA THR A 90 12.15 14.46 -14.58
C THR A 90 10.92 13.89 -13.87
N GLN A 91 10.44 14.58 -12.83
CA GLN A 91 9.10 14.36 -12.31
C GLN A 91 8.11 14.65 -13.43
N LYS A 92 7.76 13.64 -14.22
CA LYS A 92 6.71 13.77 -15.22
C LYS A 92 5.43 14.00 -14.43
N PRO A 93 4.70 15.11 -14.67
CA PRO A 93 3.42 15.29 -14.01
C PRO A 93 2.56 14.05 -14.31
N PRO A 94 1.89 13.47 -13.30
CA PRO A 94 1.06 12.30 -13.53
C PRO A 94 0.06 12.64 -14.62
N ARG A 95 -0.13 11.73 -15.60
CA ARG A 95 -1.14 11.96 -16.63
C ARG A 95 -2.50 11.99 -15.96
N GLN A 96 -3.17 13.12 -16.12
CA GLN A 96 -4.51 13.35 -15.58
C GLN A 96 -5.54 13.13 -16.68
N ALA A 97 -6.55 12.29 -16.41
CA ALA A 97 -7.75 12.21 -17.23
C ALA A 97 -8.87 12.96 -16.52
N VAL A 98 -9.63 13.71 -17.31
CA VAL A 98 -10.97 14.15 -16.92
C VAL A 98 -11.91 13.01 -17.27
N VAL A 99 -12.44 12.33 -16.25
CA VAL A 99 -13.44 11.27 -16.41
C VAL A 99 -14.82 11.87 -16.23
N TYR A 100 -15.66 11.70 -17.25
CA TYR A 100 -17.07 12.04 -17.20
C TYR A 100 -17.88 10.84 -16.68
N SER A 101 -18.90 11.10 -15.88
CA SER A 101 -19.88 10.07 -15.51
C SER A 101 -20.53 9.50 -16.77
N SER A 102 -20.68 8.16 -16.84
CA SER A 102 -21.31 7.51 -17.99
C SER A 102 -22.75 8.02 -18.15
N PRO A 103 -23.21 8.32 -19.38
CA PRO A 103 -24.61 8.67 -19.61
C PRO A 103 -25.48 7.53 -19.11
N ASN A 104 -26.41 7.83 -18.20
CA ASN A 104 -27.34 6.83 -17.70
C ASN A 104 -28.22 6.35 -18.87
N TYR A 105 -28.05 5.08 -19.29
CA TYR A 105 -28.82 4.50 -20.40
C TYR A 105 -30.24 4.23 -19.90
N TYR A 106 -31.14 5.18 -20.11
CA TYR A 106 -32.55 5.00 -19.77
C TYR A 106 -33.22 4.07 -20.80
N PRO A 107 -33.98 3.06 -20.36
CA PRO A 107 -34.74 2.21 -21.26
C PRO A 107 -35.74 3.02 -22.08
N TYR A 108 -35.81 2.70 -23.36
CA TYR A 108 -36.62 3.37 -24.37
C TYR A 108 -38.10 3.39 -23.97
N GLY A 109 -38.64 4.59 -23.68
CA GLY A 109 -40.05 4.79 -23.30
C GLY A 109 -40.32 5.95 -22.33
N TYR A 110 -39.29 6.45 -21.63
CA TYR A 110 -39.41 7.57 -20.69
C TYR A 110 -39.18 8.95 -21.36
N TYR A 111 -39.90 9.24 -22.44
CA TYR A 111 -39.91 10.58 -23.08
C TYR A 111 -41.07 11.47 -22.58
N ARG A 112 -41.38 11.43 -21.28
CA ARG A 112 -42.18 12.51 -20.66
C ARG A 112 -41.30 13.29 -19.70
N ARG A 113 -41.03 14.53 -20.13
CA ARG A 113 -40.33 15.61 -19.44
C ARG A 113 -40.90 15.81 -18.02
N TYR A 114 -40.36 15.09 -17.04
CA TYR A 114 -40.66 15.27 -15.62
C TYR A 114 -39.87 16.47 -15.09
N PRO A 115 -40.47 17.43 -14.36
CA PRO A 115 -39.80 18.69 -13.95
C PRO A 115 -38.64 18.54 -12.97
N GLY A 116 -38.35 17.33 -12.49
CA GLY A 116 -37.28 17.02 -11.54
C GLY A 116 -35.94 16.66 -12.18
N PHE A 117 -35.81 16.67 -13.51
CA PHE A 117 -34.57 16.36 -14.22
C PHE A 117 -33.67 17.60 -14.33
N TRP A 118 -33.18 18.08 -13.18
CA TRP A 118 -32.07 19.02 -13.12
C TRP A 118 -30.76 18.24 -13.23
N PRO A 119 -29.75 18.73 -13.98
CA PRO A 119 -28.40 18.15 -13.92
C PRO A 119 -27.99 18.12 -12.45
N ASP A 120 -27.73 16.93 -11.92
CA ASP A 120 -27.39 16.80 -10.52
C ASP A 120 -25.92 17.22 -10.38
N PRO A 121 -25.63 18.37 -9.72
CA PRO A 121 -24.26 18.87 -9.61
C PRO A 121 -23.33 17.89 -8.87
N PHE A 122 -23.89 16.93 -8.13
CA PHE A 122 -23.12 15.93 -7.39
C PHE A 122 -22.66 14.74 -8.24
N TYR A 123 -23.39 14.39 -9.30
CA TYR A 123 -23.10 13.20 -10.13
C TYR A 123 -22.65 13.52 -11.57
N ASP A 124 -23.01 14.68 -12.10
CA ASP A 124 -22.64 15.12 -13.46
C ASP A 124 -21.32 15.90 -13.50
N SER A 125 -20.64 16.07 -12.36
CA SER A 125 -19.37 16.79 -12.31
C SER A 125 -18.21 15.91 -12.82
N PRO A 126 -17.40 16.40 -13.78
CA PRO A 126 -16.23 15.68 -14.24
C PRO A 126 -15.22 15.54 -13.10
N ARG A 127 -14.64 14.35 -12.94
CA ARG A 127 -13.59 14.10 -11.95
C ARG A 127 -12.23 13.99 -12.63
N VAL A 128 -11.25 14.71 -12.10
CA VAL A 128 -9.84 14.55 -12.50
C VAL A 128 -9.28 13.37 -11.74
N VAL A 129 -8.81 12.35 -12.46
CA VAL A 129 -8.12 11.19 -11.88
C VAL A 129 -6.71 11.09 -12.47
N ASN A 130 -5.75 10.73 -11.64
CA ASN A 130 -4.42 10.34 -12.12
C ASN A 130 -4.53 8.95 -12.74
N ILE A 131 -4.19 8.84 -14.02
CA ILE A 131 -4.21 7.60 -14.79
C ILE A 131 -2.92 6.83 -14.58
N ASP A 132 -1.80 7.58 -14.59
CA ASP A 132 -0.49 6.97 -14.47
C ASP A 132 -0.17 6.72 -13.00
N PRO A 133 0.17 5.47 -12.63
CA PRO A 133 0.64 5.18 -11.29
C PRO A 133 1.98 5.87 -11.06
N VAL A 134 2.24 6.21 -9.80
CA VAL A 134 3.52 6.80 -9.43
C VAL A 134 4.62 5.73 -9.55
N GLU A 135 5.63 6.02 -10.35
CA GLU A 135 6.79 5.15 -10.53
C GLU A 135 8.06 5.87 -10.05
N VAL A 136 8.83 5.20 -9.20
CA VAL A 136 10.11 5.68 -8.68
C VAL A 136 11.18 4.64 -9.00
N SER A 137 12.36 5.08 -9.41
CA SER A 137 13.49 4.17 -9.61
C SER A 137 14.74 4.68 -8.92
N TYR A 138 15.54 3.84 -8.29
CA TYR A 138 16.86 4.24 -7.78
C TYR A 138 17.92 3.32 -8.34
N SER A 139 18.97 3.91 -8.89
CA SER A 139 20.22 3.21 -9.15
C SER A 139 21.07 3.36 -7.90
N ILE A 140 21.42 2.25 -7.24
CA ILE A 140 22.21 2.27 -6.02
C ILE A 140 23.56 1.61 -6.24
N GLU A 141 24.58 2.16 -5.60
CA GLU A 141 25.92 1.58 -5.52
C GLU A 141 26.16 1.09 -4.09
N CYS A 142 26.52 -0.18 -3.94
CA CYS A 142 26.61 -0.88 -2.66
C CYS A 142 28.06 -1.11 -2.21
N TYR A 143 28.29 -0.99 -0.90
CA TYR A 143 29.58 -1.14 -0.25
C TYR A 143 29.49 -2.01 0.99
N LYS A 144 30.53 -2.82 1.22
CA LYS A 144 30.64 -3.67 2.42
C LYS A 144 31.06 -2.86 3.64
N ASP A 145 32.07 -2.02 3.45
CA ASP A 145 32.73 -1.27 4.53
C ASP A 145 32.56 0.23 4.36
N GLN A 146 32.43 0.94 5.48
CA GLN A 146 32.35 2.40 5.51
C GLN A 146 33.60 3.07 4.94
N LYS A 147 34.76 2.41 4.98
CA LYS A 147 36.03 2.94 4.46
C LYS A 147 36.07 3.05 2.94
N THR A 148 35.36 2.15 2.25
CA THR A 148 35.25 2.14 0.78
C THR A 148 34.01 2.91 0.31
N ALA A 149 33.05 3.11 1.21
CA ALA A 149 31.83 3.84 0.92
C ALA A 149 32.10 5.32 0.65
N SER A 150 31.32 5.90 -0.26
CA SER A 150 31.26 7.35 -0.45
C SER A 150 30.84 8.06 0.84
N LYS A 151 31.26 9.32 1.04
CA LYS A 151 30.88 10.11 2.23
C LYS A 151 29.37 10.25 2.42
N ASP A 152 28.64 10.27 1.30
CA ASP A 152 27.17 10.38 1.26
C ASP A 152 26.46 9.02 1.21
N ALA A 153 27.14 7.92 1.54
CA ALA A 153 26.53 6.60 1.59
C ALA A 153 25.66 6.44 2.85
N PHE A 154 24.49 5.84 2.67
CA PHE A 154 23.57 5.52 3.74
C PHE A 154 23.88 4.14 4.37
N ASP A 155 23.68 4.00 5.68
CA ASP A 155 23.68 2.70 6.34
C ASP A 155 22.31 2.03 6.16
N ALA A 156 22.29 0.90 5.45
CA ALA A 156 21.06 0.16 5.16
C ALA A 156 20.37 -0.36 6.42
N SER A 157 21.15 -0.77 7.42
CA SER A 157 20.60 -1.30 8.68
C SER A 157 19.88 -0.22 9.47
N LEU A 158 20.42 1.02 9.46
CA LEU A 158 19.80 2.17 10.12
C LEU A 158 18.49 2.57 9.44
N ILE A 159 18.45 2.55 8.10
CA ILE A 159 17.22 2.82 7.33
C ILE A 159 16.14 1.79 7.65
N LEU A 160 16.46 0.51 7.70
CA LEU A 160 15.47 -0.52 8.04
C LEU A 160 15.01 -0.44 9.49
N GLN A 161 15.86 0.01 10.41
CA GLN A 161 15.48 0.22 11.80
C GLN A 161 14.51 1.40 11.98
N SER A 162 14.71 2.49 11.22
CA SER A 162 13.89 3.71 11.33
C SER A 162 12.62 3.63 10.46
N LEU A 163 12.76 3.32 9.18
CA LEU A 163 11.67 3.31 8.21
C LEU A 163 11.11 1.90 7.96
N GLY A 164 11.95 0.86 8.02
CA GLY A 164 11.51 -0.51 7.75
C GLY A 164 10.36 -0.98 8.67
N LYS A 165 10.38 -0.60 9.95
CA LYS A 165 9.31 -0.94 10.91
C LYS A 165 7.94 -0.41 10.49
N LYS A 166 7.86 0.80 9.92
CA LYS A 166 6.63 1.43 9.43
C LYS A 166 5.96 0.59 8.34
N TYR A 167 6.75 -0.16 7.59
CA TYR A 167 6.29 -1.00 6.48
C TYR A 167 6.31 -2.51 6.78
N GLY A 168 6.50 -2.89 8.05
CA GLY A 168 6.52 -4.30 8.46
C GLY A 168 7.78 -5.04 8.02
N LEU A 169 8.93 -4.38 7.97
CA LEU A 169 10.23 -5.00 7.79
C LEU A 169 11.03 -5.00 9.10
N SER A 170 11.78 -6.07 9.32
CA SER A 170 12.76 -6.16 10.38
C SER A 170 14.05 -5.41 10.01
N PRO A 171 14.94 -5.12 10.98
CA PRO A 171 16.27 -4.55 10.72
C PRO A 171 17.15 -5.38 9.76
N SER A 172 16.85 -6.67 9.60
CA SER A 172 17.53 -7.58 8.68
C SER A 172 16.95 -7.58 7.26
N GLY A 173 15.84 -6.88 7.04
CA GLY A 173 15.10 -6.89 5.77
C GLY A 173 14.13 -8.06 5.63
N ALA A 174 13.97 -8.92 6.63
CA ALA A 174 12.92 -9.93 6.65
C ALA A 174 11.53 -9.29 6.86
N VAL A 175 10.52 -9.75 6.11
CA VAL A 175 9.13 -9.32 6.26
C VAL A 175 8.59 -9.82 7.59
N LEU A 176 8.13 -8.89 8.43
CA LEU A 176 7.39 -9.21 9.64
C LEU A 176 5.99 -9.64 9.21
N LEU A 177 5.73 -10.95 9.27
CA LEU A 177 4.36 -11.44 9.18
C LEU A 177 3.54 -10.77 10.29
N PRO A 178 2.30 -10.32 10.02
CA PRO A 178 1.43 -9.85 11.08
C PRO A 178 1.33 -10.97 12.11
N GLN A 179 1.88 -10.74 13.30
CA GLN A 179 1.74 -11.70 14.38
C GLN A 179 0.24 -11.83 14.64
N PRO A 180 -0.32 -13.05 14.72
CA PRO A 180 -1.67 -13.20 15.22
C PRO A 180 -1.67 -12.52 16.59
N VAL A 181 -2.54 -11.52 16.78
CA VAL A 181 -2.76 -10.93 18.09
C VAL A 181 -3.18 -12.09 18.97
N ASN A 182 -2.23 -12.61 19.76
CA ASN A 182 -2.50 -13.71 20.66
C ASN A 182 -3.72 -13.32 21.49
N ALA A 183 -4.73 -14.19 21.48
CA ALA A 183 -5.88 -14.08 22.33
C ALA A 183 -5.41 -13.72 23.74
N GLN A 184 -5.91 -12.60 24.28
CA GLN A 184 -5.71 -12.24 25.67
C GLN A 184 -5.97 -13.47 26.53
N PRO A 185 -5.05 -13.88 27.43
CA PRO A 185 -5.35 -14.92 28.38
C PRO A 185 -6.56 -14.45 29.20
N ALA A 186 -7.62 -15.27 29.19
CA ALA A 186 -8.76 -15.08 30.06
C ALA A 186 -8.25 -14.83 31.49
N GLY A 187 -8.78 -13.78 32.13
CA GLY A 187 -8.36 -13.33 33.44
C GLY A 187 -8.30 -14.49 34.44
N SER A 188 -7.10 -14.79 34.91
CA SER A 188 -6.91 -15.56 36.12
C SER A 188 -7.19 -14.64 37.30
N SER A 189 -8.45 -14.63 37.75
CA SER A 189 -8.84 -14.07 39.04
C SER A 189 -8.35 -15.01 40.15
N ASN A 190 -7.05 -14.94 40.45
CA ASN A 190 -6.53 -15.37 41.73
C ASN A 190 -6.51 -14.14 42.65
N ASN A 191 -7.45 -14.04 43.58
CA ASN A 191 -7.09 -13.50 44.88
C ASN A 191 -7.91 -14.12 46.01
N LYS A 192 -7.15 -14.56 47.00
CA LYS A 192 -7.53 -15.24 48.22
C LYS A 192 -7.42 -14.18 49.31
N ASN A 193 -8.51 -13.86 49.99
CA ASN A 193 -8.53 -13.42 51.39
C ASN A 193 -9.97 -13.47 51.90
#